data_AF-A0A382HT38-F1
#
_entry.id   AF-A0A382HT38-F1
#
_cell.length_a   1.000
_cell.length_b   1.000
_cell.length_c   1.000
_cell.angle_alpha   90.00
_cell.angle_beta   90.00
_cell.angle_gamma   90.00
#
_symmetry.space_group_name_H-M   'P 1'
#
loop_
_entity.id
_entity.type
_entity.pdbx_description
1 polymer ?
#
loop_
_entity_poly.entity_id
_entity_poly.type
_entity_poly.pdbx_seq_one_letter_code
_entity_poly.pdbx_strand_id
1 'polypeptide(L)'
;MFPDLKNQFMLDPEIIFLNHGSFGACAKPVYANLIKWQQKLEQEPVAFFEETLFEALKISRQTLGDYISCSADDLVYFPNPTTAVNAVARSLKLEPNDEVLSTNHIYGALDRSWKY
;
A
#
# COMPACT_ATOMS: atom_id res chain seq x y z
N MET A 1 12.66 8.28 22.34
CA MET A 1 12.53 9.17 21.15
C MET A 1 13.65 8.78 20.21
N PHE A 2 13.35 8.28 19.00
CA PHE A 2 14.39 7.85 18.04
C PHE A 2 15.23 9.07 17.66
N PRO A 3 16.49 9.17 18.13
CA PRO A 3 17.33 10.29 17.73
C PRO A 3 17.64 10.07 16.25
N ASP A 4 17.22 11.02 15.41
CA ASP A 4 17.56 11.12 13.99
C ASP A 4 16.74 10.29 12.97
N LEU A 5 15.41 10.39 13.03
CA LEU A 5 14.53 9.85 11.98
C LEU A 5 14.69 10.55 10.62
N LYS A 6 15.06 11.85 10.61
CA LYS A 6 15.18 12.62 9.36
C LYS A 6 16.26 12.02 8.44
N ASN A 7 17.41 11.62 9.00
CA ASN A 7 18.51 11.06 8.21
C ASN A 7 18.23 9.66 7.66
N GLN A 8 17.12 9.02 8.06
CA GLN A 8 16.65 7.78 7.45
C GLN A 8 15.99 7.99 6.09
N PHE A 9 15.75 9.22 5.64
CA PHE A 9 15.15 9.50 4.32
C PHE A 9 16.17 10.12 3.36
N MET A 10 15.91 9.99 2.06
CA MET A 10 16.70 10.62 0.99
C MET A 10 16.12 11.98 0.57
N LEU A 11 15.45 12.67 1.48
CA LEU A 11 14.90 14.01 1.22
C LEU A 11 16.04 15.01 1.01
N ASP A 12 15.81 15.97 0.11
CA ASP A 12 16.73 17.08 -0.13
C ASP A 12 16.96 17.88 1.18
N PRO A 13 18.21 18.02 1.65
CA PRO A 13 18.51 18.72 2.89
C PRO A 13 18.19 20.23 2.83
N GLU A 14 18.11 20.82 1.64
CA GLU A 14 17.78 22.25 1.44
C GLU A 14 16.27 22.51 1.47
N ILE A 15 15.44 21.46 1.37
CA ILE A 15 13.98 21.56 1.34
C ILE A 15 13.38 21.25 2.72
N ILE A 16 12.56 22.17 3.22
CA ILE A 16 11.70 21.90 4.39
C ILE A 16 10.47 21.12 3.90
N PHE A 17 10.57 19.80 3.88
CA PHE A 17 9.51 18.93 3.39
C PHE A 17 8.37 18.76 4.42
N LEU A 18 7.33 19.59 4.29
CA LEU A 18 6.19 19.64 5.23
C LEU A 18 4.99 18.78 4.82
N ASN A 19 4.99 18.18 3.61
CA ASN A 19 3.82 17.47 3.06
C ASN A 19 4.06 15.96 2.88
N HIS A 20 4.55 15.30 3.94
CA HIS A 20 4.74 13.84 3.92
C HIS A 20 3.42 13.06 3.79
N GLY A 21 2.29 13.66 4.19
CA GLY A 21 0.97 13.03 4.13
C GLY A 21 0.40 12.82 2.73
N SER A 22 0.96 13.46 1.69
CA SER A 22 0.46 13.31 0.31
C SER A 22 1.01 12.06 -0.37
N PHE A 23 2.33 12.01 -0.60
CA PHE A 23 3.00 10.91 -1.31
C PHE A 23 4.01 10.15 -0.44
N GLY A 24 4.32 10.67 0.74
CA GLY A 24 5.37 10.14 1.61
C GLY A 24 6.77 10.31 1.05
N ALA A 25 7.73 9.72 1.76
CA ALA A 25 9.08 9.47 1.30
C ALA A 25 9.51 8.10 1.85
N CYS A 26 10.19 7.29 1.03
CA CYS A 26 10.63 5.97 1.46
C CYS A 26 11.88 6.08 2.33
N ALA A 27 11.90 5.38 3.47
CA ALA A 27 13.10 5.29 4.30
C ALA A 27 14.20 4.51 3.56
N LYS A 28 15.45 4.96 3.66
CA LYS A 28 16.67 4.36 3.10
C LYS A 28 16.74 2.83 3.26
N PRO A 29 16.51 2.24 4.46
CA PRO A 29 16.54 0.78 4.59
C PRO A 29 15.44 0.08 3.77
N VAL A 30 14.24 0.68 3.66
CA VAL A 30 13.14 0.15 2.85
C VAL A 30 13.44 0.26 1.36
N TYR A 31 13.97 1.41 0.92
CA TYR A 31 14.40 1.60 -0.47
C TYR A 31 15.52 0.64 -0.87
N ALA A 32 16.53 0.45 -0.02
CA ALA A 32 17.60 -0.52 -0.27
C ALA A 32 17.05 -1.95 -0.41
N ASN A 33 16.04 -2.32 0.38
CA ASN A 33 15.37 -3.61 0.25
C ASN A 33 14.57 -3.72 -1.06
N LEU A 34 13.87 -2.66 -1.47
CA LEU A 34 13.17 -2.61 -2.76
C LEU A 34 14.12 -2.90 -3.93
N ILE A 35 15.29 -2.26 -3.96
CA ILE A 35 16.30 -2.50 -5.02
C ILE A 35 16.76 -3.96 -5.02
N LYS A 36 16.97 -4.57 -3.85
CA LYS A 36 17.34 -6.00 -3.75
C LYS A 36 16.27 -6.91 -4.34
N TRP A 37 14.99 -6.63 -4.06
CA TRP A 37 13.87 -7.39 -4.62
C TRP A 37 13.79 -7.26 -6.13
N GLN A 38 14.01 -6.05 -6.67
CA GLN A 38 14.07 -5.81 -8.12
C GLN A 38 15.23 -6.58 -8.76
N GLN A 39 16.43 -6.51 -8.17
CA GLN A 39 17.59 -7.27 -8.66
C GLN A 39 17.33 -8.79 -8.64
N LYS A 40 16.70 -9.31 -7.58
CA LYS A 40 16.35 -10.73 -7.48
C LYS A 40 15.36 -11.16 -8.58
N LEU A 41 14.37 -10.33 -8.87
CA LEU A 41 13.43 -10.56 -9.97
C LEU A 41 14.16 -10.64 -11.32
N GLU A 42 15.06 -9.69 -11.60
CA GLU A 42 15.78 -9.64 -12.88
C GLU A 42 16.82 -10.76 -13.05
N GLN A 43 17.36 -11.30 -11.95
CA GLN A 43 18.33 -12.40 -12.00
C GLN A 43 17.72 -13.72 -12.51
N GLU A 44 16.51 -14.04 -12.09
CA GLU A 44 15.82 -15.28 -12.49
C GLU A 44 14.29 -15.11 -12.40
N PRO A 45 13.65 -14.49 -13.41
CA PRO A 45 12.26 -14.09 -13.31
C PRO A 45 11.29 -15.27 -13.18
N VAL A 46 11.58 -16.41 -13.83
CA VAL A 46 10.72 -17.60 -13.74
C VAL A 46 10.70 -18.13 -12.30
N ALA A 47 11.86 -18.42 -11.72
CA ALA A 47 11.95 -18.87 -10.32
C ALA A 47 11.41 -17.83 -9.34
N PHE A 48 11.57 -16.53 -9.64
CA PHE A 48 10.99 -15.48 -8.82
C PHE A 48 9.46 -15.59 -8.73
N PHE A 49 8.79 -15.70 -9.87
CA PHE A 49 7.32 -15.77 -9.92
C PHE A 49 6.77 -17.12 -9.47
N GLU A 50 7.45 -18.23 -9.78
CA GLU A 50 6.97 -19.57 -9.43
C GLU A 50 7.26 -19.94 -7.97
N GLU A 51 8.42 -19.55 -7.42
CA GLU A 51 8.89 -20.06 -6.13
C GLU A 51 8.99 -18.97 -5.05
N THR A 52 9.37 -17.74 -5.42
CA THR A 52 9.69 -16.70 -4.44
C THR A 52 8.50 -15.81 -4.06
N LEU A 53 7.75 -15.34 -5.05
CA LEU A 53 6.79 -14.23 -4.87
C LEU A 53 5.70 -14.56 -3.85
N PHE A 54 5.06 -15.72 -3.97
CA PHE A 54 3.90 -16.06 -3.14
C PHE A 54 4.28 -16.26 -1.67
N GLU A 55 5.43 -16.89 -1.39
CA GLU A 55 5.93 -17.04 -0.02
C GLU A 55 6.32 -15.69 0.58
N ALA A 56 6.99 -14.83 -0.20
CA ALA A 56 7.32 -13.47 0.24
C ALA A 56 6.08 -12.64 0.56
N LEU A 57 5.03 -12.74 -0.26
CA LEU A 57 3.75 -12.08 -0.02
C LEU A 57 3.03 -12.62 1.23
N LYS A 58 3.11 -13.94 1.48
CA LYS A 58 2.57 -14.57 2.68
C LYS A 58 3.26 -14.05 3.95
N ILE A 59 4.59 -14.06 3.97
CA ILE A 59 5.39 -13.52 5.09
C ILE A 59 5.09 -12.04 5.33
N SER A 60 4.95 -11.27 4.24
CA SER A 60 4.58 -9.85 4.29
C SER A 60 3.21 -9.65 4.96
N ARG A 61 2.19 -10.44 4.58
CA ARG A 61 0.86 -10.37 5.20
C ARG A 61 0.89 -10.79 6.67
N GLN A 62 1.64 -11.83 7.04
CA GLN A 62 1.79 -12.23 8.44
C GLN A 62 2.38 -11.11 9.29
N THR A 63 3.48 -10.51 8.82
CA THR A 63 4.13 -9.39 9.52
C THR A 63 3.18 -8.21 9.70
N LEU A 64 2.40 -7.86 8.66
CA LEU A 64 1.43 -6.78 8.75
C LEU A 64 0.28 -7.13 9.70
N GLY A 65 -0.25 -8.36 9.61
CA GLY A 65 -1.29 -8.88 10.47
C GLY A 65 -0.91 -8.82 11.95
N ASP A 66 0.29 -9.28 12.29
CA ASP A 66 0.81 -9.20 13.66
C ASP A 66 0.91 -7.73 14.14
N TYR A 67 1.34 -6.82 13.26
CA TYR A 67 1.46 -5.40 13.59
C TYR A 67 0.10 -4.72 13.86
N ILE A 68 -0.94 -5.06 13.09
CA ILE A 68 -2.29 -4.47 13.23
C ILE A 68 -3.27 -5.35 14.01
N SER A 69 -2.80 -6.45 14.60
CA SER A 69 -3.63 -7.43 15.32
C SER A 69 -4.77 -8.02 14.47
N CYS A 70 -4.45 -8.47 13.26
CA CYS A 70 -5.38 -9.06 12.29
C CYS A 70 -4.81 -10.37 11.71
N SER A 71 -5.66 -11.31 11.29
CA SER A 71 -5.20 -12.52 10.60
C SER A 71 -4.58 -12.17 9.26
N ALA A 72 -3.49 -12.85 8.88
CA ALA A 72 -2.88 -12.71 7.57
C ALA A 72 -3.84 -13.10 6.42
N ASP A 73 -4.83 -13.96 6.70
CA ASP A 73 -5.84 -14.41 5.75
C ASP A 73 -6.92 -13.34 5.48
N ASP A 74 -7.05 -12.35 6.38
CA ASP A 74 -7.96 -11.21 6.23
C ASP A 74 -7.31 -10.03 5.48
N LEU A 75 -6.06 -10.18 5.01
CA LEU A 75 -5.28 -9.13 4.37
C LEU A 75 -5.04 -9.39 2.89
N VAL A 76 -5.19 -8.34 2.10
CA VAL A 76 -4.88 -8.33 0.66
C VAL A 76 -4.15 -7.05 0.29
N TYR A 77 -3.29 -7.11 -0.73
CA TYR A 77 -2.53 -5.96 -1.20
C TYR A 77 -3.12 -5.39 -2.48
N PHE A 78 -3.20 -4.06 -2.53
CA PHE A 78 -3.57 -3.30 -3.71
C PHE A 78 -2.50 -2.24 -4.00
N PRO A 79 -2.36 -1.79 -5.27
CA PRO A 79 -1.38 -0.76 -5.62
C PRO A 79 -1.56 0.57 -4.88
N ASN A 80 -2.79 0.93 -4.50
CA ASN A 80 -3.11 2.14 -3.74
C ASN A 80 -4.54 2.07 -3.16
N PRO A 81 -4.91 2.98 -2.23
CA PRO A 81 -6.25 3.02 -1.63
C PRO A 81 -7.39 3.19 -2.64
N THR A 82 -7.20 3.99 -3.70
CA THR A 82 -8.24 4.20 -4.72
C THR A 82 -8.59 2.90 -5.43
N THR A 83 -7.59 2.09 -5.81
CA THR A 83 -7.82 0.78 -6.42
C THR A 83 -8.53 -0.18 -5.46
N ALA A 84 -8.14 -0.20 -4.18
CA ALA A 84 -8.78 -1.06 -3.18
C ALA A 84 -10.26 -0.74 -2.98
N VAL A 85 -10.60 0.55 -2.81
CA VAL A 85 -11.99 0.99 -2.64
C VAL A 85 -12.83 0.73 -3.88
N ASN A 86 -12.27 0.93 -5.09
CA ASN A 86 -12.99 0.58 -6.32
C ASN A 86 -13.27 -0.92 -6.42
N ALA A 87 -12.34 -1.79 -6.01
CA ALA A 87 -12.56 -3.23 -6.02
C ALA A 87 -13.73 -3.64 -5.12
N VAL A 88 -13.86 -3.02 -3.94
CA VAL A 88 -15.00 -3.23 -3.04
C VAL A 88 -16.27 -2.63 -3.62
N ALA A 89 -16.26 -1.35 -4.03
CA ALA A 89 -17.44 -0.68 -4.56
C ALA A 89 -18.05 -1.41 -5.76
N ARG A 90 -17.21 -1.95 -6.67
CA ARG A 90 -17.65 -2.69 -7.85
C ARG A 90 -18.05 -4.14 -7.58
N SER A 91 -17.76 -4.69 -6.41
CA SER A 91 -18.20 -6.05 -6.04
C SER A 91 -19.56 -6.05 -5.34
N LEU A 92 -20.04 -4.90 -4.88
CA LEU A 92 -21.37 -4.73 -4.30
C LEU A 92 -22.45 -4.94 -5.38
N LYS A 93 -23.46 -5.74 -5.03
CA LYS A 93 -24.65 -5.95 -5.85
C LYS A 93 -25.77 -5.06 -5.33
N LEU A 94 -25.65 -3.76 -5.58
CA LEU A 94 -26.67 -2.79 -5.17
C LEU A 94 -27.93 -2.97 -6.02
N GLU A 95 -29.06 -3.01 -5.35
CA GLU A 95 -30.38 -3.13 -5.97
C GLU A 95 -31.06 -1.75 -6.04
N PRO A 96 -32.15 -1.60 -6.84
CA PRO A 96 -32.93 -0.38 -6.82
C PRO A 96 -33.37 -0.01 -5.40
N ASN A 97 -33.18 1.26 -5.05
CA ASN A 97 -33.43 1.87 -3.73
C ASN A 97 -32.36 1.59 -2.64
N ASP A 98 -31.27 0.90 -2.96
CA ASP A 98 -30.10 0.89 -2.07
C ASP A 98 -29.42 2.26 -2.07
N GLU A 99 -28.89 2.65 -0.91
CA GLU A 99 -28.19 3.91 -0.72
C GLU A 99 -26.76 3.67 -0.28
N VAL A 100 -25.83 4.44 -0.85
CA VAL A 100 -24.44 4.50 -0.41
C VAL A 100 -24.24 5.78 0.39
N LEU A 101 -24.03 5.62 1.69
CA LEU A 101 -23.84 6.75 2.60
C LEU A 101 -22.35 7.06 2.77
N SER A 102 -22.00 8.35 2.65
CA SER A 102 -20.67 8.87 2.89
C SER A 102 -20.73 10.23 3.58
N THR A 103 -19.60 10.70 4.09
CA THR A 103 -19.45 12.07 4.60
C THR A 103 -19.03 13.02 3.48
N ASN A 104 -19.15 14.33 3.72
CA ASN A 104 -18.60 15.37 2.85
C ASN A 104 -17.08 15.55 2.97
N HIS A 105 -16.39 14.69 3.75
CA HIS A 105 -14.94 14.68 3.92
C HIS A 105 -14.24 13.57 3.11
N ILE A 106 -14.99 12.81 2.30
CA ILE A 106 -14.43 11.73 1.49
C ILE A 106 -13.38 12.26 0.50
N TYR A 107 -12.29 11.49 0.33
CA TYR A 107 -11.29 11.80 -0.68
C TYR A 107 -11.91 11.75 -2.08
N GLY A 108 -11.73 12.81 -2.87
CA GLY A 108 -12.48 12.99 -4.12
C GLY A 108 -12.32 11.86 -5.15
N ALA A 109 -11.22 11.09 -5.13
CA ALA A 109 -11.10 9.92 -5.99
C ALA A 109 -12.02 8.77 -5.58
N LEU A 110 -12.29 8.62 -4.27
CA LEU A 110 -13.19 7.61 -3.73
C LEU A 110 -14.66 8.01 -3.94
N ASP A 111 -14.99 9.30 -3.86
CA ASP A 111 -16.33 9.80 -4.22
C ASP A 111 -16.69 9.47 -5.68
N ARG A 112 -15.72 9.64 -6.58
CA ARG A 112 -15.90 9.32 -8.00
C ARG A 112 -16.13 7.83 -8.28
N SER A 113 -15.81 6.93 -7.36
CA SER A 113 -16.11 5.50 -7.52
C SER A 113 -17.61 5.22 -7.67
N TRP A 114 -18.47 6.11 -7.17
CA TRP A 114 -19.92 5.96 -7.16
C TRP A 114 -20.63 6.67 -8.34
N LYS A 115 -19.88 7.32 -9.24
CA LYS A 115 -20.46 8.12 -10.33
C LYS A 115 -20.84 7.34 -11.60
N TYR A 116 -20.94 6.01 -11.55
CA TYR A 116 -21.28 5.16 -12.70
C TYR A 116 -22.00 3.89 -12.30
#